data_AF-D3Q8X8-F1
#
_entry.id   AF-D3Q8X8-F1
#
_cell.length_a   1.000
_cell.length_b   1.000
_cell.length_c   1.000
_cell.angle_alpha   90.00
_cell.angle_beta   90.00
_cell.angle_gamma   90.00
#
_symmetry.space_group_name_H-M   'P 1'
#
loop_
_entity.id
_entity.type
_entity.pdbx_description
1 polymer ?
#
loop_
_entity_poly.entity_id
_entity_poly.type
_entity_poly.pdbx_seq_one_letter_code
_entity_poly.pdbx_strand_id
1 'polypeptide(L)'
;MGILADRLNTMTVRVTSPDDTVRLYLTGGDQLHLEFAKGSLDQHTETSLSKQLSHVCTAALRKRRQTMAATARKLIVDMDADEDDTFARRPRRPMARPAAANLAITAKGRSPRSLITIRRIPGDIFDVKIRKGSLGRFNGDQLTVEFHGALRATAADYQRQLAELREKQGGPS
;
A
#
# COMPACT_ATOMS: atom_id res chain seq x y z
N MET A 1 -13.41 22.28 2.16
CA MET A 1 -12.60 21.05 2.27
C MET A 1 -12.78 20.27 0.98
N GLY A 2 -11.68 20.00 0.27
CA GLY A 2 -11.70 19.77 -1.19
C GLY A 2 -12.27 18.41 -1.63
N ILE A 3 -13.05 18.44 -2.71
CA ILE A 3 -13.66 17.30 -3.43
C ILE A 3 -12.66 16.16 -3.69
N LEU A 4 -11.38 16.50 -3.87
CA LEU A 4 -10.28 15.55 -4.03
C LEU A 4 -10.05 14.67 -2.78
N ALA A 5 -10.05 15.26 -1.58
CA ALA A 5 -9.83 14.51 -0.34
C ALA A 5 -10.97 13.52 -0.09
N ASP A 6 -12.20 13.90 -0.43
CA ASP A 6 -13.39 13.07 -0.24
C ASP A 6 -13.46 11.91 -1.25
N ARG A 7 -13.12 12.18 -2.53
CA ARG A 7 -12.98 11.13 -3.56
C ARG A 7 -11.84 10.16 -3.26
N LEU A 8 -10.75 10.63 -2.66
CA LEU A 8 -9.64 9.78 -2.25
C LEU A 8 -9.98 8.95 -1.00
N ASN A 9 -10.79 9.48 -0.09
CA ASN A 9 -11.26 8.78 1.12
C ASN A 9 -12.33 7.71 0.84
N THR A 10 -13.04 7.80 -0.27
CA THR A 10 -14.05 6.81 -0.69
C THR A 10 -13.49 5.76 -1.67
N MET A 11 -12.24 5.92 -2.11
CA MET A 11 -11.62 5.04 -3.09
C MET A 11 -11.42 3.64 -2.51
N THR A 12 -12.00 2.64 -3.17
CA THR A 12 -11.83 1.23 -2.79
C THR A 12 -11.04 0.49 -3.87
N VAL A 13 -9.95 -0.15 -3.46
CA VAL A 13 -9.10 -0.97 -4.32
C VAL A 13 -9.23 -2.42 -3.88
N ARG A 14 -9.75 -3.25 -4.78
CA ARG A 14 -9.82 -4.70 -4.59
C ARG A 14 -8.74 -5.39 -5.42
N VAL A 15 -8.03 -6.32 -4.79
CA VAL A 15 -7.09 -7.23 -5.42
C VAL A 15 -7.32 -8.64 -4.89
N THR A 16 -7.28 -9.61 -5.80
CA THR A 16 -7.36 -11.03 -5.50
C THR A 16 -6.04 -11.68 -5.87
N SER A 17 -5.61 -12.70 -5.13
CA SER A 17 -4.45 -13.52 -5.49
C SER A 17 -4.69 -14.31 -6.78
N PRO A 18 -3.63 -14.67 -7.52
CA PRO A 18 -3.74 -15.49 -8.73
C PRO A 18 -4.46 -16.83 -8.58
N ASP A 19 -4.51 -17.37 -7.36
CA ASP A 19 -5.18 -18.62 -7.01
C ASP A 19 -6.56 -18.43 -6.35
N ASP A 20 -7.09 -17.19 -6.37
CA ASP A 20 -8.40 -16.83 -5.79
C ASP A 20 -8.58 -17.10 -4.29
N THR A 21 -7.49 -17.40 -3.58
CA THR A 21 -7.52 -17.78 -2.16
C THR A 21 -7.44 -16.61 -1.21
N VAL A 22 -6.80 -15.51 -1.61
CA VAL A 22 -6.59 -14.32 -0.78
C VAL A 22 -7.21 -13.12 -1.47
N ARG A 23 -8.06 -12.40 -0.75
CA ARG A 23 -8.64 -11.13 -1.20
C ARG A 23 -8.22 -10.01 -0.27
N LEU A 24 -7.80 -8.91 -0.87
CA LEU A 24 -7.42 -7.70 -0.17
C LEU A 24 -8.24 -6.52 -0.68
N TYR A 25 -8.86 -5.81 0.25
CA TYR A 25 -9.57 -4.57 0.00
C TYR A 25 -8.84 -3.45 0.74
N LEU A 26 -8.49 -2.41 0.00
CA LEU A 26 -7.99 -1.16 0.55
C LEU A 26 -9.07 -0.10 0.34
N THR A 27 -9.71 0.35 1.41
CA THR A 27 -10.66 1.47 1.40
C THR A 27 -9.93 2.76 1.79
N GLY A 28 -10.41 3.90 1.29
CA GLY A 28 -9.84 5.20 1.61
C GLY A 28 -9.92 5.47 3.12
N GLY A 29 -8.89 6.09 3.67
CA GLY A 29 -8.66 6.14 5.12
C GLY A 29 -7.76 5.03 5.68
N ASP A 30 -6.98 4.34 4.82
CA ASP A 30 -6.01 3.28 5.20
C ASP A 30 -6.63 2.06 5.90
N GLN A 31 -7.94 1.85 5.70
CA GLN A 31 -8.61 0.63 6.10
C GLN A 31 -8.25 -0.48 5.11
N LEU A 32 -7.73 -1.57 5.68
CA LEU A 32 -7.34 -2.76 4.93
C LEU A 32 -8.17 -3.93 5.46
N HIS A 33 -8.77 -4.67 4.54
CA HIS A 33 -9.49 -5.91 4.85
C HIS A 33 -8.83 -7.05 4.08
N LEU A 34 -8.38 -8.07 4.81
CA LEU A 34 -7.84 -9.30 4.27
C LEU A 34 -8.85 -10.42 4.52
N GLU A 35 -9.22 -11.13 3.46
CA GLU A 35 -10.11 -12.29 3.52
C GLU A 35 -9.42 -13.50 2.90
N PHE A 36 -9.54 -14.64 3.57
CA PHE A 36 -9.15 -15.93 3.04
C PHE A 36 -10.40 -16.67 2.53
N ALA A 37 -10.32 -17.28 1.36
CA ALA A 37 -11.39 -18.15 0.89
C ALA A 37 -11.55 -19.35 1.83
N LYS A 38 -12.79 -19.81 2.02
CA LYS A 38 -13.10 -20.91 2.95
C LYS A 38 -12.33 -22.18 2.53
N GLY A 39 -11.59 -22.78 3.47
CA GLY A 39 -10.78 -23.99 3.21
C GLY A 39 -9.53 -23.76 2.35
N SER A 40 -9.20 -22.51 1.99
CA SER A 40 -8.02 -22.23 1.17
C SER A 40 -6.69 -22.41 1.92
N LEU A 41 -6.70 -22.22 3.25
CA LEU A 41 -5.49 -22.36 4.06
C LEU A 41 -4.94 -23.79 4.04
N ASP A 42 -5.81 -24.79 3.93
CA ASP A 42 -5.43 -26.21 3.89
C ASP A 42 -4.70 -26.59 2.60
N GLN A 43 -4.90 -25.79 1.54
CA GLN A 43 -4.26 -25.98 0.24
C GLN A 43 -2.92 -25.25 0.13
N HIS A 44 -2.49 -24.58 1.21
CA HIS A 44 -1.30 -23.75 1.22
C HIS A 44 -0.26 -24.22 2.22
N THR A 45 1.00 -24.06 1.81
CA THR A 45 2.14 -24.04 2.71
C THR A 45 2.41 -22.62 3.14
N GLU A 46 3.17 -22.41 4.21
CA GLU A 46 3.57 -21.06 4.62
C GLU A 46 4.31 -20.32 3.50
N THR A 47 5.08 -21.05 2.69
CA THR A 47 5.80 -20.51 1.55
C THR A 47 4.86 -20.06 0.44
N SER A 48 3.87 -20.87 0.07
CA SER A 48 2.92 -20.48 -0.98
C SER A 48 2.05 -19.32 -0.52
N LEU A 49 1.53 -19.35 0.71
CA LEU A 49 0.72 -18.26 1.26
C LEU A 49 1.52 -16.96 1.40
N SER A 50 2.79 -17.05 1.80
CA SER A 50 3.72 -15.91 1.83
C SER A 50 3.86 -15.24 0.46
N LYS A 51 3.98 -16.05 -0.61
CA LYS A 51 4.04 -15.55 -1.99
C LYS A 51 2.72 -14.87 -2.40
N GLN A 52 1.57 -15.45 -2.06
CA GLN A 52 0.27 -14.85 -2.37
C GLN A 52 0.06 -13.52 -1.65
N LEU A 53 0.37 -13.46 -0.35
CA LEU A 53 0.28 -12.21 0.41
C LEU A 53 1.22 -11.14 -0.16
N SER A 54 2.47 -11.50 -0.49
CA SER A 54 3.43 -10.60 -1.12
C SER A 54 2.91 -10.04 -2.44
N HIS A 55 2.33 -10.91 -3.28
CA HIS A 55 1.73 -10.53 -4.55
C HIS A 55 0.57 -9.57 -4.35
N VAL A 56 -0.41 -9.94 -3.52
CA VAL A 56 -1.64 -9.16 -3.31
C VAL A 56 -1.33 -7.80 -2.69
N CYS A 57 -0.40 -7.72 -1.72
CA CYS A 57 0.03 -6.44 -1.14
C CYS A 57 0.66 -5.51 -2.18
N THR A 58 1.58 -6.05 -2.98
CA THR A 58 2.28 -5.30 -4.02
C THR A 58 1.30 -4.82 -5.09
N ALA A 59 0.42 -5.70 -5.55
CA ALA A 59 -0.60 -5.38 -6.54
C ALA A 59 -1.60 -4.34 -6.02
N ALA A 60 -2.05 -4.44 -4.76
CA ALA A 60 -2.99 -3.49 -4.17
C ALA A 60 -2.39 -2.10 -4.02
N LEU A 61 -1.13 -1.97 -3.60
CA LEU A 61 -0.48 -0.67 -3.52
C LEU A 61 -0.25 -0.05 -4.90
N ARG A 62 0.16 -0.86 -5.89
CA ARG A 62 0.29 -0.41 -7.29
C ARG A 62 -1.02 0.07 -7.87
N LYS A 63 -2.08 -0.72 -7.71
CA LYS A 63 -3.43 -0.38 -8.18
C LYS A 63 -3.94 0.89 -7.49
N ARG A 64 -3.75 1.04 -6.18
CA ARG A 64 -4.04 2.28 -5.44
C ARG A 64 -3.36 3.49 -6.06
N ARG A 65 -2.06 3.41 -6.33
CA ARG A 65 -1.33 4.53 -6.95
C ARG A 65 -1.80 4.85 -8.36
N GLN A 66 -2.05 3.83 -9.17
CA GLN A 66 -2.56 4.02 -10.53
C GLN A 66 -3.94 4.71 -10.50
N THR A 67 -4.85 4.24 -9.63
CA THR A 67 -6.16 4.86 -9.46
C THR A 67 -6.04 6.29 -8.94
N MET A 68 -5.22 6.55 -7.93
CA MET A 68 -4.97 7.93 -7.45
C MET A 68 -4.42 8.84 -8.55
N ALA A 69 -3.45 8.36 -9.34
CA ALA A 69 -2.88 9.13 -10.44
C ALA A 69 -3.92 9.40 -11.53
N ALA A 70 -4.78 8.42 -11.85
CA ALA A 70 -5.85 8.58 -12.81
C ALA A 70 -6.91 9.59 -12.32
N THR A 71 -7.34 9.49 -11.06
CA THR A 71 -8.30 10.42 -10.45
C THR A 71 -7.75 11.85 -10.38
N ALA A 72 -6.47 12.00 -9.99
CA ALA A 72 -5.81 13.30 -9.97
C ALA A 72 -5.71 13.91 -11.38
N ARG A 73 -5.37 13.12 -12.41
CA ARG A 73 -5.34 13.59 -13.81
C ARG A 73 -6.72 14.01 -14.29
N LYS A 74 -7.76 13.22 -14.02
CA LYS A 74 -9.13 13.54 -14.43
C LYS A 74 -9.58 14.88 -13.85
N LEU A 75 -9.30 15.12 -12.57
CA LEU A 75 -9.65 16.39 -11.91
C LEU A 75 -8.86 17.59 -12.46
N ILE A 76 -7.59 17.42 -12.85
CA ILE A 76 -6.83 18.50 -13.50
C ILE A 76 -7.46 18.85 -14.85
N VAL A 77 -7.88 17.86 -15.63
CA VAL A 77 -8.55 18.08 -16.92
C VAL A 77 -9.93 18.70 -16.74
N ASP A 78 -10.70 18.26 -15.75
CA ASP A 78 -12.03 18.84 -15.45
C ASP A 78 -11.89 20.30 -14.99
N MET A 79 -10.84 20.66 -14.23
CA MET A 79 -10.56 22.06 -13.85
C MET A 79 -10.05 22.92 -15.01
N ASP A 80 -9.23 22.37 -15.91
CA ASP A 80 -8.76 23.08 -17.12
C ASP A 80 -9.89 23.22 -18.19
N ALA A 81 -11.01 22.50 -18.06
CA ALA A 81 -12.16 22.57 -18.98
C ALA A 81 -13.26 23.57 -18.54
N ASP A 82 -13.26 23.98 -17.27
CA ASP A 82 -14.17 25.02 -16.74
C ASP A 82 -13.56 26.45 -16.84
N GLU A 83 -12.29 26.58 -17.23
CA GLU A 83 -11.63 27.85 -17.58
C GLU A 83 -11.55 28.01 -19.11
N ASP A 84 -12.68 28.34 -19.75
CA ASP A 84 -12.71 28.82 -21.13
C ASP A 84 -12.12 30.24 -21.21
N ASP A 85 -11.31 30.49 -22.24
CA ASP A 85 -10.81 31.79 -22.68
C ASP A 85 -9.94 32.61 -21.71
N THR A 86 -8.92 33.24 -22.30
CA THR A 86 -8.05 34.28 -21.71
C THR A 86 -6.92 33.81 -20.76
N PHE A 87 -5.69 34.19 -21.12
CA PHE A 87 -4.43 34.10 -20.35
C PHE A 87 -3.48 32.92 -20.60
N ALA A 88 -2.65 33.14 -21.63
CA ALA A 88 -1.20 32.96 -21.62
C ALA A 88 -0.61 31.78 -20.83
N ARG A 89 -0.30 30.71 -21.58
CA ARG A 89 0.56 29.58 -21.21
C ARG A 89 1.83 30.01 -20.47
N ARG A 90 1.80 29.99 -19.14
CA ARG A 90 3.03 29.84 -18.34
C ARG A 90 3.51 28.39 -18.49
N PRO A 91 4.79 28.13 -18.78
CA PRO A 91 5.33 26.79 -18.71
C PRO A 91 5.22 26.32 -17.25
N ARG A 92 4.26 25.42 -16.97
CA ARG A 92 4.07 24.80 -15.66
C ARG A 92 5.37 24.06 -15.33
N ARG A 93 6.10 24.54 -14.30
CA ARG A 93 7.25 23.81 -13.73
C ARG A 93 6.78 22.37 -13.48
N PRO A 94 7.50 21.35 -13.96
CA PRO A 94 7.18 19.98 -13.60
C PRO A 94 7.20 19.91 -12.07
N MET A 95 6.05 19.64 -11.44
CA MET A 95 5.99 19.39 -10.01
C MET A 95 7.07 18.34 -9.72
N ALA A 96 8.06 18.76 -8.93
CA ALA A 96 9.19 17.92 -8.60
C ALA A 96 8.65 16.57 -8.13
N ARG A 97 8.95 15.52 -8.89
CA ARG A 97 8.73 14.13 -8.47
C ARG A 97 9.22 14.02 -7.02
N PRO A 98 8.37 13.78 -6.00
CA PRO A 98 8.88 13.26 -4.73
C PRO A 98 9.37 11.81 -4.88
N ALA A 99 9.55 11.32 -6.12
CA ALA A 99 9.72 9.93 -6.46
C ALA A 99 11.11 9.39 -6.14
N ALA A 100 12.17 10.22 -6.09
CA ALA A 100 13.52 9.70 -5.93
C ALA A 100 13.85 9.29 -4.49
N ALA A 101 13.45 10.09 -3.48
CA ALA A 101 13.78 9.81 -2.07
C ALA A 101 13.02 8.61 -1.50
N ASN A 102 11.76 8.41 -1.91
CA ASN A 102 10.94 7.29 -1.44
C ASN A 102 11.38 5.92 -2.00
N LEU A 103 12.22 5.91 -3.04
CA LEU A 103 12.73 4.69 -3.68
C LEU A 103 13.90 4.06 -2.92
N ALA A 104 14.43 4.68 -1.86
CA ALA A 104 15.52 4.11 -1.06
C ALA A 104 15.05 3.45 0.26
N ILE A 105 13.82 3.73 0.69
CA ILE A 105 13.31 3.33 2.01
C ILE A 105 12.98 1.83 2.01
N THR A 106 13.65 1.08 2.88
CA THR A 106 13.30 -0.32 3.17
C THR A 106 12.69 -0.38 4.55
N ALA A 107 11.37 -0.52 4.62
CA ALA A 107 10.65 -0.61 5.88
C ALA A 107 10.39 -2.06 6.27
N LYS A 108 10.42 -2.37 7.57
CA LYS A 108 10.17 -3.71 8.10
C LYS A 108 9.20 -3.64 9.27
N GLY A 109 8.27 -4.58 9.28
CA GLY A 109 7.31 -4.77 10.35
C GLY A 109 7.20 -6.24 10.71
N ARG A 110 6.88 -6.49 11.97
CA ARG A 110 6.66 -7.83 12.49
C ARG A 110 5.36 -7.82 13.27
N SER A 111 4.61 -8.91 13.15
CA SER A 111 3.36 -9.10 13.85
C SER A 111 3.57 -9.27 15.37
N PRO A 112 2.56 -9.02 16.22
CA PRO A 112 2.69 -9.10 17.68
C PRO A 112 3.24 -10.43 18.17
N ARG A 113 2.81 -11.57 17.59
CA ARG A 113 3.30 -12.90 17.96
C ARG A 113 4.50 -13.37 17.13
N SER A 114 5.09 -12.48 16.35
CA SER A 114 6.24 -12.80 15.47
C SER A 114 5.94 -13.91 14.46
N LEU A 115 4.69 -14.03 14.03
CA LEU A 115 4.23 -15.04 13.07
C LEU A 115 4.39 -14.55 11.64
N ILE A 116 4.18 -13.25 11.40
CA ILE A 116 4.26 -12.63 10.08
C ILE A 116 5.30 -11.53 10.13
N THR A 117 6.21 -11.53 9.16
CA THR A 117 7.14 -10.42 8.93
C THR A 117 6.84 -9.84 7.56
N ILE A 118 6.68 -8.53 7.49
CA ILE A 118 6.45 -7.79 6.25
C ILE A 118 7.62 -6.85 6.04
N ARG A 119 8.22 -6.91 4.87
CA ARG A 119 9.25 -5.97 4.43
C ARG A 119 8.74 -5.24 3.19
N ARG A 120 8.74 -3.92 3.23
CA ARG A 120 8.55 -3.07 2.06
C ARG A 120 9.91 -2.70 1.50
N ILE A 121 10.15 -3.07 0.27
CA ILE A 121 11.39 -2.83 -0.48
C ILE A 121 11.12 -1.66 -1.45
N PRO A 122 12.17 -0.90 -1.83
CA PRO A 122 12.16 -0.04 -3.01
C PRO A 122 11.30 -0.53 -4.17
N GLY A 123 10.56 0.38 -4.80
CA GLY A 123 9.63 0.05 -5.89
C GLY A 123 8.28 -0.51 -5.44
N ASP A 124 7.94 -0.33 -4.15
CA ASP A 124 6.66 -0.71 -3.54
C ASP A 124 6.36 -2.21 -3.58
N ILE A 125 7.44 -2.97 -3.48
CA ILE A 125 7.38 -4.43 -3.42
C ILE A 125 7.27 -4.82 -1.94
N PHE A 126 6.29 -5.66 -1.64
CA PHE A 126 6.15 -6.29 -0.34
C PHE A 126 6.70 -7.71 -0.38
N ASP A 127 7.57 -8.02 0.58
CA ASP A 127 8.03 -9.36 0.91
C ASP A 127 7.41 -9.76 2.25
N VAL A 128 6.43 -10.65 2.19
CA VAL A 128 5.69 -11.17 3.34
C VAL A 128 6.21 -12.56 3.63
N LYS A 129 6.55 -12.82 4.89
CA LYS A 129 7.01 -14.13 5.36
C LYS A 129 6.17 -14.59 6.54
N ILE A 130 5.58 -15.77 6.40
CA ILE A 130 4.90 -16.48 7.46
C ILE A 130 5.88 -17.46 8.11
N ARG A 131 5.91 -17.49 9.45
CA ARG A 131 6.74 -18.40 10.22
C ARG A 131 6.31 -19.84 9.95
N LYS A 132 7.26 -20.74 9.68
CA LYS A 132 6.99 -22.17 9.48
C LYS A 132 6.23 -22.78 10.66
N GLY A 133 5.22 -23.61 10.37
CA GLY A 133 4.36 -24.24 11.35
C GLY A 133 3.23 -23.34 11.86
N SER A 134 3.03 -22.16 11.27
CA SER A 134 1.92 -21.27 11.66
C SER A 134 0.59 -21.78 11.15
N LEU A 135 0.54 -22.39 9.96
CA LEU A 135 -0.74 -22.83 9.37
C LEU A 135 -1.35 -24.01 10.12
N GLY A 136 -0.53 -24.85 10.75
CA GLY A 136 -1.02 -25.93 11.62
C GLY A 136 -1.45 -25.49 13.02
N ARG A 137 -1.27 -24.21 13.38
CA ARG A 137 -1.51 -23.69 14.74
C ARG A 137 -2.51 -22.55 14.80
N PHE A 138 -2.69 -21.83 13.69
CA PHE A 138 -3.50 -20.62 13.63
C PHE A 138 -4.49 -20.68 12.48
N ASN A 139 -5.72 -20.25 12.74
CA ASN A 139 -6.75 -20.14 11.73
C ASN A 139 -6.62 -18.82 10.92
N GLY A 140 -7.47 -18.66 9.91
CA GLY A 140 -7.45 -17.49 9.03
C GLY A 140 -7.63 -16.18 9.76
N ASP A 141 -8.56 -16.10 10.71
CA ASP A 141 -8.82 -14.87 11.47
C ASP A 141 -7.61 -14.45 12.29
N GLN A 142 -6.94 -15.42 12.93
CA GLN A 142 -5.71 -15.17 13.69
C GLN A 142 -4.58 -14.71 12.76
N LEU A 143 -4.43 -15.32 11.58
CA LEU A 143 -3.45 -14.89 10.59
C LEU A 143 -3.76 -13.48 10.05
N THR A 144 -5.04 -13.14 9.89
CA THR A 144 -5.48 -11.79 9.51
C THR A 144 -5.07 -10.76 10.56
N VAL A 145 -5.32 -11.03 11.85
CA VAL A 145 -4.91 -10.13 12.94
C VAL A 145 -3.39 -9.93 12.94
N GLU A 146 -2.63 -11.01 12.81
CA GLU A 146 -1.16 -10.94 12.76
C GLU A 146 -0.67 -10.17 11.52
N PHE A 147 -1.32 -10.37 10.37
CA PHE A 147 -0.98 -9.68 9.14
C PHE A 147 -1.22 -8.17 9.28
N HIS A 148 -2.36 -7.76 9.84
CA HIS A 148 -2.66 -6.36 10.11
C HIS A 148 -1.65 -5.75 11.07
N GLY A 149 -1.26 -6.48 12.13
CA GLY A 149 -0.24 -6.06 13.07
C GLY A 149 1.12 -5.85 12.40
N ALA A 150 1.57 -6.79 11.57
CA ALA A 150 2.82 -6.66 10.83
C ALA A 150 2.78 -5.47 9.86
N LEU A 151 1.66 -5.27 9.16
CA LEU A 151 1.52 -4.20 8.19
C LEU A 151 1.54 -2.82 8.85
N ARG A 152 0.84 -2.66 9.99
CA ARG A 152 0.90 -1.42 10.79
C ARG A 152 2.31 -1.12 11.27
N ALA A 153 3.04 -2.14 11.74
CA ALA A 153 4.44 -1.98 12.13
C ALA A 153 5.32 -1.56 10.93
N THR A 154 5.12 -2.15 9.74
CA THR A 154 5.84 -1.74 8.52
C THR A 154 5.51 -0.30 8.12
N ALA A 155 4.24 0.11 8.24
CA ALA A 155 3.81 1.47 7.93
C ALA A 155 4.42 2.49 8.89
N ALA A 156 4.42 2.19 10.19
CA ALA A 156 5.05 3.03 11.21
C ALA A 156 6.56 3.19 10.98
N ASP A 157 7.25 2.08 10.68
CA ASP A 157 8.68 2.11 10.35
C ASP A 157 8.97 2.92 9.08
N TYR A 158 8.13 2.78 8.04
CA TYR A 158 8.23 3.60 6.83
C TYR A 158 8.06 5.10 7.12
N GLN A 159 7.06 5.48 7.93
CA GLN A 159 6.82 6.89 8.27
C GLN A 159 7.99 7.47 9.08
N ARG A 160 8.55 6.69 10.02
CA ARG A 160 9.74 7.08 10.77
C ARG A 160 10.93 7.33 9.85
N GLN A 161 11.25 6.38 8.97
CA GLN A 161 12.36 6.54 8.01
C GLN A 161 12.14 7.71 7.05
N LEU A 162 10.89 7.96 6.65
CA LEU A 162 10.54 9.10 5.81
C LEU A 162 10.74 10.43 6.54
N ALA A 163 10.40 10.51 7.83
CA ALA A 163 10.65 11.69 8.66
C ALA A 163 12.16 11.96 8.81
N GLU A 164 12.93 10.92 9.12
CA GLU A 164 14.40 11.01 9.22
C GLU A 164 15.06 11.47 7.92
N LEU A 165 14.58 10.99 6.77
CA LEU A 165 15.09 11.43 5.46
C LEU A 165 14.75 12.89 5.17
N ARG A 166 13.56 13.36 5.56
CA ARG A 166 13.17 14.78 5.41
C ARG A 166 14.02 15.69 6.28
N GLU A 167 14.29 15.28 7.52
CA GLU A 167 15.18 16.03 8.42
C GLU A 167 16.60 16.11 7.86
N LYS A 168 17.16 15.00 7.35
CA LYS A 168 18.49 14.99 6.72
C LYS A 168 18.58 15.86 5.47
N GLN A 169 17.50 15.98 4.70
CA GLN A 169 17.44 16.83 3.50
C GLN A 169 17.11 18.30 3.83
N GLY A 170 16.63 18.60 5.04
CA GLY A 170 16.20 19.93 5.49
C GLY A 170 17.05 20.57 6.60
N GLY A 171 18.21 20.00 6.96
CA GLY A 171 19.15 20.59 7.94
C GLY A 171 19.73 21.94 7.46
N PRO A 172 20.11 22.84 8.39
CA PRO A 172 19.86 24.29 8.32
C PRO A 172 20.67 25.00 7.24
N SER A 173 20.05 26.05 6.67
CA SER A 173 20.75 27.13 5.97
C SER A 173 21.66 27.91 6.91
#